data_AF-A0A5N6NV57-F1
#
_entry.id   AF-A0A5N6NV57-F1
#
_cell.length_a   1.000
_cell.length_b   1.000
_cell.length_c   1.000
_cell.angle_alpha   90.00
_cell.angle_beta   90.00
_cell.angle_gamma   90.00
#
_symmetry.space_group_name_H-M   'P 1'
#
loop_
_entity.id
_entity.type
_entity.pdbx_description
1 polymer ?
#
loop_
_entity_poly.entity_id
_entity_poly.type
_entity_poly.pdbx_seq_one_letter_code
_entity_poly.pdbx_strand_id
1 'polypeptide(L)'
;MEMGIWRGTLKNLMEQTDVETRDRPSVKQKDIVSSFVPHNEESMFAVRVPSGIRNKGSGSHKRFKSKREQAISRMGKRSRGCHSCGQAGHYRRTCPALRGPQKTG
;
A
#
# COMPACT_ATOMS: atom_id res chain seq x y z
N MET A 1 -22.16 -18.55 22.46
CA MET A 1 -22.98 -19.06 21.34
C MET A 1 -23.30 -17.98 20.30
N GLU A 2 -23.41 -16.70 20.69
CA GLU A 2 -23.79 -15.57 19.82
C GLU A 2 -22.85 -15.27 18.64
N MET A 3 -21.53 -15.35 18.84
CA MET A 3 -20.53 -15.12 17.78
C MET A 3 -20.51 -16.20 16.68
N GLY A 4 -20.97 -17.41 16.99
CA GLY A 4 -21.07 -18.51 16.02
C GLY A 4 -22.25 -18.32 15.07
N ILE A 5 -23.36 -17.81 15.60
CA ILE A 5 -24.57 -17.48 14.84
C ILE A 5 -24.24 -16.37 13.84
N TRP A 6 -23.64 -15.27 14.30
CA TRP A 6 -23.29 -14.14 13.42
C TRP A 6 -22.33 -14.52 12.30
N ARG A 7 -21.33 -15.38 12.58
CA ARG A 7 -20.44 -15.93 11.55
C ARG A 7 -21.19 -16.80 10.54
N GLY A 8 -22.18 -17.56 10.99
CA GLY A 8 -23.05 -18.36 10.11
C GLY A 8 -23.89 -17.46 9.21
N THR A 9 -24.53 -16.43 9.76
CA THR A 9 -25.34 -15.46 9.00
C THR A 9 -24.50 -14.74 7.96
N LEU A 10 -23.29 -14.32 8.32
CA LEU A 10 -22.37 -13.64 7.39
C LEU A 10 -21.94 -14.54 6.24
N LYS A 11 -21.63 -15.82 6.52
CA LYS A 11 -21.29 -16.80 5.48
C LYS A 11 -22.45 -17.04 4.52
N ASN A 12 -23.67 -17.16 5.06
CA ASN A 12 -24.86 -17.36 4.25
C ASN A 12 -25.14 -16.14 3.36
N LEU A 13 -24.96 -14.93 3.87
CA LEU A 13 -25.06 -13.70 3.06
C LEU A 13 -24.03 -13.66 1.92
N MET A 14 -22.77 -14.01 2.20
CA MET A 14 -21.72 -14.07 1.16
C MET A 14 -22.05 -15.11 0.08
N GLU A 15 -22.51 -16.29 0.49
CA GLU A 15 -22.89 -17.36 -0.43
C GLU A 15 -24.09 -16.98 -1.31
N GLN A 16 -25.10 -16.33 -0.73
CA GLN A 16 -26.24 -15.77 -1.50
C GLN A 16 -25.77 -14.77 -2.55
N THR A 17 -24.87 -13.84 -2.17
CA THR A 17 -24.36 -12.84 -3.11
C THR A 17 -23.50 -13.45 -4.23
N ASP A 18 -22.74 -14.50 -3.94
CA ASP A 18 -21.93 -15.20 -4.94
C ASP A 18 -22.82 -15.97 -5.94
N VAL A 19 -23.91 -16.60 -5.46
CA VAL A 19 -24.89 -17.26 -6.34
C VAL A 19 -25.60 -16.27 -7.25
N GLU A 20 -26.01 -15.11 -6.72
CA GLU A 20 -26.70 -14.08 -7.51
C GLU A 20 -25.79 -13.43 -8.57
N THR A 21 -24.49 -13.32 -8.28
CA THR A 21 -23.54 -12.64 -9.17
C THR A 21 -22.76 -13.56 -10.10
N ARG A 22 -22.89 -14.88 -9.95
CA ARG A 22 -22.13 -15.91 -10.67
C ARG A 22 -22.21 -15.82 -12.19
N ASP A 23 -23.40 -15.59 -12.73
CA ASP A 23 -23.65 -15.51 -14.17
C ASP A 23 -23.69 -14.07 -14.69
N ARG A 24 -23.41 -13.08 -13.83
CA ARG A 24 -23.48 -11.68 -14.21
C ARG A 24 -22.32 -11.37 -15.16
N PRO A 25 -22.61 -10.93 -16.41
CA PRO A 25 -21.55 -10.60 -17.34
C PRO A 25 -20.67 -9.49 -16.75
N SER A 26 -19.36 -9.66 -16.84
CA SER A 26 -18.39 -8.64 -16.47
C SER A 26 -18.51 -7.47 -17.44
N VAL A 27 -19.36 -6.50 -17.09
CA VAL A 27 -19.49 -5.27 -17.89
C VAL A 27 -18.31 -4.36 -17.56
N LYS A 28 -17.53 -3.98 -18.57
CA LYS A 28 -16.45 -3.01 -18.35
C LYS A 28 -17.10 -1.66 -18.11
N GLN A 29 -16.59 -0.91 -17.15
CA GLN A 29 -17.11 0.41 -16.79
C GLN A 29 -17.27 1.34 -18.01
N LYS A 30 -16.35 1.25 -18.99
CA LYS A 30 -16.42 2.01 -20.25
C LYS A 30 -17.69 1.71 -21.06
N ASP A 31 -18.18 0.48 -21.05
CA ASP A 31 -19.35 0.05 -21.82
C ASP A 31 -20.63 0.57 -21.15
N ILE A 32 -20.66 0.61 -19.81
CA ILE A 32 -21.73 1.26 -19.02
C ILE A 32 -21.75 2.77 -19.30
N VAL A 33 -20.59 3.42 -19.30
CA VAL A 33 -20.52 4.87 -19.55
C VAL A 33 -20.97 5.20 -20.97
N SER A 34 -20.56 4.39 -21.96
CA SER A 34 -20.95 4.57 -23.35
C SER A 34 -22.45 4.43 -23.61
N SER A 35 -23.19 3.67 -22.79
CA SER A 35 -24.64 3.49 -22.98
C SER A 35 -25.48 4.69 -22.53
N PHE A 36 -24.97 5.52 -21.61
CA PHE A 36 -25.70 6.67 -21.07
C PHE A 36 -25.23 8.02 -21.63
N VAL A 37 -24.04 8.07 -22.23
CA VAL A 37 -23.52 9.31 -22.83
C VAL A 37 -24.01 9.39 -24.29
N PRO A 38 -24.75 10.46 -24.67
CA PRO A 38 -25.08 10.71 -26.07
C PRO A 38 -23.79 10.77 -26.89
N HIS A 39 -23.75 10.08 -28.04
CA HIS A 39 -22.60 10.09 -28.94
C HIS A 39 -22.41 11.52 -29.43
N ASN A 40 -21.50 12.24 -28.77
CA ASN A 40 -21.03 13.53 -29.21
C ASN A 40 -19.99 13.23 -30.29
N GLU A 41 -20.28 13.62 -31.54
CA GLU A 41 -19.32 13.61 -32.64
C GLU A 41 -17.95 14.05 -32.11
N GLU A 42 -16.95 13.16 -32.20
CA GLU A 42 -15.65 13.35 -31.58
C GLU A 42 -14.94 14.55 -32.23
N SER A 43 -15.24 15.74 -31.72
CA SER A 43 -14.60 16.95 -32.20
C SER A 43 -13.21 17.03 -31.61
N MET A 44 -12.20 16.79 -32.46
CA MET A 44 -10.79 16.89 -32.09
C MET A 44 -10.36 18.35 -31.90
N PHE A 45 -10.86 18.99 -30.85
CA PHE A 45 -10.30 20.24 -30.37
C PHE A 45 -9.03 19.95 -29.58
N ALA A 46 -7.92 20.55 -30.00
CA ALA A 46 -6.66 20.51 -29.24
C ALA A 46 -6.81 21.38 -27.96
N VAL A 47 -7.39 20.80 -26.92
CA VAL A 47 -7.50 21.45 -25.60
C VAL A 47 -6.10 21.59 -25.02
N ARG A 48 -5.56 22.80 -25.04
CA ARG A 48 -4.30 23.10 -24.36
C ARG A 48 -4.52 23.00 -22.86
N VAL A 49 -3.67 22.22 -22.18
CA VAL A 49 -3.66 22.17 -20.71
C VAL A 49 -3.38 23.59 -20.20
N PRO A 50 -4.21 24.16 -19.31
CA PRO A 50 -3.96 25.49 -18.77
C PRO A 50 -2.61 25.55 -18.05
N SER A 51 -1.79 26.54 -18.42
CA SER A 51 -0.48 26.77 -17.82
C SER A 51 -0.60 27.11 -16.33
N GLY A 52 0.22 26.50 -15.48
CA GLY A 52 0.24 26.80 -14.03
C GLY A 52 -0.71 25.97 -13.16
N ILE A 53 -1.41 24.98 -13.72
CA ILE A 53 -2.25 24.06 -12.93
C ILE A 53 -1.37 23.15 -12.07
N ARG A 54 -1.53 23.27 -10.75
CA ARG A 54 -0.94 22.36 -9.75
C ARG A 54 -1.97 21.28 -9.43
N ASN A 55 -1.80 20.08 -9.98
CA ASN A 55 -2.62 18.93 -9.61
C ASN A 55 -2.34 18.49 -8.17
N LYS A 56 -3.28 17.76 -7.55
CA LYS A 56 -3.10 17.19 -6.21
C LYS A 56 -1.91 16.23 -6.23
N GLY A 57 -0.78 16.63 -5.63
CA GLY A 57 0.48 15.87 -5.63
C GLY A 57 1.64 16.54 -6.38
N SER A 58 1.41 17.62 -7.14
CA SER A 58 2.47 18.41 -7.82
C SER A 58 3.37 19.24 -6.89
N GLY A 59 3.13 19.22 -5.58
CA GLY A 59 4.01 19.83 -4.59
C GLY A 59 5.04 18.83 -4.06
N SER A 60 6.29 19.26 -3.88
CA SER A 60 7.29 18.60 -3.03
C SER A 60 6.85 18.45 -1.56
N HIS A 61 5.64 18.92 -1.23
CA HIS A 61 5.02 18.81 0.09
C HIS A 61 4.66 17.35 0.37
N LYS A 62 5.67 16.60 0.80
CA LYS A 62 5.50 15.35 1.52
C LYS A 62 4.45 15.58 2.62
N ARG A 63 3.66 14.55 2.91
CA ARG A 63 2.72 14.50 4.04
C ARG A 63 3.30 15.25 5.25
N PHE A 64 2.47 16.10 5.87
CA PHE A 64 2.86 16.82 7.09
C PHE A 64 3.32 15.81 8.15
N LYS A 65 4.59 15.90 8.54
CA LYS A 65 5.20 15.01 9.54
C LYS A 65 4.86 15.49 10.94
N SER A 66 4.41 14.59 11.80
CA SER A 66 4.22 14.90 13.23
C SER A 66 5.55 15.28 13.90
N LYS A 67 5.52 15.98 15.04
CA LYS A 67 6.72 16.29 15.84
C LYS A 67 7.53 15.02 16.17
N ARG A 68 6.84 13.91 16.49
CA ARG A 68 7.45 12.59 16.72
C ARG A 68 8.18 12.08 15.47
N GLU A 69 7.53 12.12 14.32
CA GLU A 69 8.11 11.62 13.07
C GLU A 69 9.30 12.47 12.60
N GLN A 70 9.23 13.79 12.76
CA GLN A 70 10.36 14.69 12.49
C GLN A 70 11.55 14.34 13.40
N ALA A 71 11.33 14.11 14.69
CA ALA A 71 12.38 13.72 15.63
C ALA A 71 13.03 12.37 15.24
N ILE A 72 12.24 11.36 14.87
CA ILE A 72 12.76 10.06 14.41
C ILE A 72 13.61 10.23 13.15
N SER A 73 13.16 11.05 12.19
CA SER A 73 13.90 11.31 10.96
C SER A 73 15.21 12.07 11.22
N ARG A 74 15.22 13.02 12.16
CA ARG A 74 16.41 13.80 12.54
C ARG A 74 17.43 12.98 13.32
N MET A 75 16.99 12.01 14.12
CA MET A 75 17.87 11.12 14.88
C MET A 75 18.70 10.18 13.98
N GLY A 76 18.31 10.04 12.69
CA GLY A 76 18.95 9.12 11.76
C GLY A 76 18.65 7.64 12.09
N LYS A 77 19.04 6.76 11.18
CA LYS A 77 18.90 5.31 11.39
C LYS A 77 20.05 4.86 12.31
N ARG A 78 19.74 4.50 13.56
CA ARG A 78 20.72 3.85 14.44
C ARG A 78 21.28 2.62 13.75
N SER A 79 22.61 2.50 13.67
CA SER A 79 23.23 1.27 13.16
C SER A 79 22.80 0.12 14.07
N ARG A 80 22.28 -0.95 13.47
CA ARG A 80 21.89 -2.13 14.24
C ARG A 80 23.16 -2.82 14.70
N GLY A 81 23.45 -2.73 16.00
CA GLY A 81 24.49 -3.52 16.65
C GLY A 81 24.06 -4.96 16.88
N CYS A 82 25.04 -5.81 17.13
CA CYS A 82 24.82 -7.20 17.52
C CYS A 82 24.02 -7.28 18.82
N HIS A 83 22.91 -8.02 18.82
CA HIS A 83 22.08 -8.22 20.03
C HIS A 83 22.77 -8.98 21.16
N SER A 84 23.94 -9.57 20.91
CA SER A 84 24.65 -10.36 21.93
C SER A 84 25.86 -9.64 22.52
N CYS A 85 26.59 -8.83 21.75
CA CYS A 85 27.76 -8.09 22.26
C CYS A 85 27.65 -6.57 22.12
N GLY A 86 26.57 -6.05 21.53
CA GLY A 86 26.32 -4.61 21.34
C GLY A 86 27.15 -3.95 20.24
N GLN A 87 28.19 -4.60 19.73
CA GLN A 87 29.09 -4.02 18.71
C GLN A 87 28.41 -3.92 17.34
N ALA A 88 28.69 -2.84 16.61
CA ALA A 88 28.24 -2.65 15.24
C ALA A 88 29.05 -3.51 14.25
N GLY A 89 28.55 -3.66 13.03
CA GLY A 89 29.24 -4.36 11.94
C GLY A 89 28.91 -5.85 11.79
N HIS A 90 28.14 -6.45 12.71
CA HIS A 90 27.68 -7.83 12.58
C HIS A 90 26.34 -8.08 13.29
N TYR A 91 25.67 -9.17 12.96
CA TYR A 91 24.44 -9.61 13.60
C TYR A 91 24.73 -10.69 14.65
N ARG A 92 23.77 -10.95 15.56
CA ARG A 92 23.90 -12.04 16.55
C ARG A 92 24.34 -13.36 15.93
N ARG A 93 23.82 -13.69 14.75
CA ARG A 93 24.22 -14.89 14.01
C ARG A 93 25.72 -14.85 13.72
N THR A 94 26.26 -13.77 13.16
CA THR A 94 27.68 -13.61 12.82
C THR A 94 28.56 -13.09 13.96
N CYS A 95 28.10 -13.21 15.21
CA CYS A 95 28.84 -12.69 16.36
C CYS A 95 30.12 -13.50 16.63
N PRO A 96 31.32 -12.89 16.57
CA PRO A 96 32.58 -13.58 16.83
C PRO A 96 32.78 -13.93 18.31
N ALA A 97 31.94 -13.40 19.21
CA ALA A 97 31.92 -13.84 20.60
C ALA A 97 31.07 -15.11 20.82
N LEU A 98 30.12 -15.40 19.91
CA LEU A 98 29.27 -16.60 19.99
C LEU A 98 29.77 -17.74 19.11
N ARG A 99 30.33 -17.40 17.96
CA ARG A 99 31.13 -18.31 17.15
C ARG A 99 32.55 -18.12 17.64
N GLY A 100 33.16 -19.10 18.32
CA GLY A 100 34.58 -19.04 18.70
C GLY A 100 35.50 -18.68 17.51
N PRO A 101 36.81 -18.45 17.75
CA PRO A 101 37.71 -17.82 16.79
C PRO A 101 37.56 -18.42 15.39
N GLN A 102 37.08 -17.59 14.45
CA GLN A 102 36.99 -18.00 13.05
C GLN A 102 38.43 -18.14 12.57
N LYS A 103 38.83 -19.35 12.17
CA LYS A 103 40.10 -19.54 11.47
C LYS A 103 40.00 -18.80 10.14
N THR A 104 40.70 -17.68 10.01
CA THR A 104 40.99 -17.05 8.72
C THR A 104 41.97 -17.96 8.00
N GLY A 105 41.55 -18.54 6.88
CA GLY A 105 42.45 -19.11 5.88
C GLY A 105 42.88 -18.04 4.89
#